data_AF-R5EF11-F1
#
_entry.id   AF-R5EF11-F1
#
_cell.length_a   1.000
_cell.length_b   1.000
_cell.length_c   1.000
_cell.angle_alpha   90.00
_cell.angle_beta   90.00
_cell.angle_gamma   90.00
#
_symmetry.space_group_name_H-M   'P 1'
#
loop_
_entity.id
_entity.type
_entity.pdbx_description
1 polymer ?
#
loop_
_entity_poly.entity_id
_entity_poly.type
_entity_poly.pdbx_seq_one_letter_code
_entity_poly.pdbx_strand_id
1 'polypeptide(L)'
;MKGNVLLFDNQKGWGFIRGSDNKDYFVHYSNIENNGKRNLYEEEIVSFEIGKGTNGKEQALHVKSILTCKMVKKLLKDKGNHIKTIKDQYGKRKYIVFNSDNIMQTDECGMSFKELVAYAGIII
;
A
#
# COMPACT_ATOMS: atom_id res chain seq x y z
N MET A 1 -14.12 6.54 2.30
CA MET A 1 -13.19 6.17 3.38
C MET A 1 -11.79 5.94 2.80
N LYS A 2 -10.72 6.19 3.57
CA LYS A 2 -9.35 5.81 3.20
C LYS A 2 -8.95 4.55 3.95
N GLY A 3 -8.02 3.78 3.39
CA GLY A 3 -7.45 2.62 4.05
C GLY A 3 -6.19 2.12 3.37
N ASN A 4 -5.57 1.10 3.95
CA ASN A 4 -4.42 0.41 3.38
C ASN A 4 -4.76 -1.04 3.06
N VAL A 5 -4.26 -1.53 1.93
CA VAL A 5 -4.43 -2.93 1.53
C VAL A 5 -3.60 -3.81 2.44
N LEU A 6 -4.24 -4.75 3.14
CA LEU A 6 -3.56 -5.73 3.98
C LEU A 6 -3.04 -6.90 3.18
N LEU A 7 -3.88 -7.39 2.26
CA LEU A 7 -3.54 -8.48 1.37
C LEU A 7 -4.46 -8.41 0.16
N PHE A 8 -3.95 -8.83 -0.99
CA PHE A 8 -4.76 -9.03 -2.18
C PHE A 8 -4.12 -10.11 -3.03
N ASP A 9 -4.86 -11.21 -3.23
CA ASP A 9 -4.44 -12.28 -4.11
C ASP A 9 -4.84 -11.92 -5.54
N ASN A 10 -3.88 -11.49 -6.35
CA ASN A 10 -4.11 -11.08 -7.73
C ASN A 10 -4.54 -12.25 -8.63
N GLN A 11 -4.28 -13.51 -8.24
CA GLN A 11 -4.73 -14.68 -9.00
C GLN A 11 -6.19 -15.01 -8.66
N LYS A 12 -6.55 -14.95 -7.37
CA LYS A 12 -7.93 -15.22 -6.92
C LYS A 12 -8.87 -14.01 -7.07
N GLY A 13 -8.32 -12.81 -7.19
CA GLY A 13 -9.09 -11.58 -7.39
C GLY A 13 -9.80 -11.07 -6.14
N TRP A 14 -9.30 -11.34 -4.93
CA TRP A 14 -9.88 -10.82 -3.70
C TRP A 14 -8.83 -10.55 -2.62
N GLY A 15 -9.20 -9.75 -1.64
CA GLY A 15 -8.33 -9.37 -0.53
C GLY A 15 -9.05 -8.63 0.60
N PHE A 16 -8.26 -7.93 1.41
CA PHE A 16 -8.74 -7.13 2.53
C PHE A 16 -8.06 -5.77 2.59
N ILE A 17 -8.85 -4.75 2.95
CA ILE A 17 -8.41 -3.38 3.20
C ILE A 17 -8.69 -3.03 4.65
N ARG A 18 -7.68 -2.54 5.37
CA ARG A 18 -7.84 -1.94 6.70
C ARG A 18 -8.32 -0.51 6.52
N GLY A 19 -9.55 -0.23 6.95
CA GLY A 19 -10.10 1.12 6.96
C GLY A 19 -9.39 2.03 7.97
N SER A 20 -9.53 3.34 7.78
CA SER A 20 -9.07 4.35 8.74
C SER A 20 -9.77 4.24 10.11
N ASP A 21 -10.88 3.51 10.18
CA ASP A 21 -11.61 3.16 11.40
C ASP A 21 -11.10 1.88 12.09
N ASN A 22 -9.96 1.34 11.62
CA ASN A 22 -9.33 0.09 12.08
C ASN A 22 -10.12 -1.19 11.82
N LYS A 23 -11.18 -1.15 11.00
CA LYS A 23 -11.92 -2.35 10.57
C LYS A 23 -11.35 -2.96 9.29
N ASP A 24 -11.58 -4.26 9.12
CA ASP A 24 -11.24 -4.99 7.90
C ASP A 24 -12.43 -5.08 6.95
N TYR A 25 -12.22 -4.60 5.74
CA TYR A 25 -13.20 -4.66 4.67
C TYR A 25 -12.73 -5.64 3.59
N PHE A 26 -13.57 -6.63 3.30
CA PHE A 26 -13.36 -7.50 2.15
C PHE A 26 -13.38 -6.67 0.86
N VAL A 27 -12.54 -7.03 -0.11
CA VAL A 27 -12.56 -6.42 -1.45
C VAL A 27 -12.46 -7.51 -2.50
N HIS A 28 -13.29 -7.40 -3.54
CA HIS A 28 -13.22 -8.22 -4.74
C HIS A 28 -12.74 -7.38 -5.93
N TYR A 29 -12.06 -7.99 -6.89
CA TYR A 29 -11.47 -7.28 -8.02
C TYR A 29 -12.52 -6.50 -8.81
N SER A 30 -13.78 -6.97 -8.86
CA SER A 30 -14.88 -6.28 -9.54
C SER A 30 -15.14 -4.88 -9.02
N ASN A 31 -14.79 -4.61 -7.77
CA ASN A 31 -15.02 -3.33 -7.11
C ASN A 31 -13.84 -2.36 -7.25
N ILE A 32 -12.74 -2.78 -7.90
CA ILE A 32 -11.58 -1.94 -8.13
C ILE A 32 -11.81 -1.11 -9.40
N GLU A 33 -11.80 0.20 -9.24
CA GLU A 33 -11.90 1.16 -10.32
C GLU A 33 -10.50 1.45 -10.87
N ASN A 34 -10.20 0.84 -12.02
CA ASN A 34 -8.98 1.12 -12.77
C ASN A 34 -9.22 0.86 -14.27
N ASN A 35 -8.56 1.61 -15.13
CA ASN A 35 -8.65 1.49 -16.60
C ASN A 35 -7.86 0.29 -17.15
N GLY A 36 -7.36 -0.60 -16.29
CA GLY A 36 -6.50 -1.72 -16.64
C GLY A 36 -6.63 -2.91 -15.69
N LYS A 37 -5.50 -3.50 -15.28
CA LYS A 37 -5.51 -4.65 -14.35
C LYS A 37 -6.05 -4.21 -12.98
N ARG A 38 -7.12 -4.88 -12.53
CA ARG A 38 -7.80 -4.67 -11.25
C ARG A 38 -7.03 -5.36 -10.12
N ASN A 39 -5.82 -4.87 -9.89
CA ASN A 39 -4.88 -5.42 -8.93
C ASN A 39 -4.66 -4.41 -7.81
N LEU A 40 -4.47 -4.92 -6.60
CA LEU A 40 -4.00 -4.16 -5.45
C LEU A 40 -2.72 -4.80 -4.92
N TYR A 41 -1.88 -3.99 -4.32
CA TYR A 41 -0.65 -4.43 -3.68
C TYR A 41 -0.71 -4.17 -2.18
N GLU A 42 -0.05 -5.03 -1.41
CA GLU A 42 0.11 -4.85 0.03
C GLU A 42 0.67 -3.46 0.36
N GLU A 43 0.17 -2.86 1.45
CA GLU A 43 0.52 -1.52 1.95
C GLU A 43 0.05 -0.35 1.07
N GLU A 44 -0.54 -0.62 -0.09
CA GLU A 44 -1.10 0.40 -0.98
C GLU A 44 -2.22 1.19 -0.29
N ILE A 45 -2.22 2.51 -0.46
CA ILE A 45 -3.26 3.38 0.10
C ILE A 45 -4.36 3.55 -0.93
N VAL A 46 -5.59 3.31 -0.50
CA VAL A 46 -6.78 3.30 -1.33
C VAL A 46 -7.88 4.17 -0.72
N SER A 47 -8.73 4.73 -1.57
CA SER A 47 -10.07 5.20 -1.18
C SER A 47 -11.11 4.20 -1.62
N PHE A 48 -12.15 4.04 -0.80
CA PHE A 48 -13.29 3.17 -1.11
C PHE A 48 -14.53 3.64 -0.36
N GLU A 49 -15.67 3.08 -0.77
CA GLU A 49 -16.95 3.23 -0.09
C GLU A 49 -17.30 1.94 0.64
N ILE A 50 -17.98 2.04 1.78
CA ILE A 50 -18.48 0.87 2.49
C ILE A 50 -19.86 0.56 1.93
N GLY A 51 -20.07 -0.66 1.47
CA GLY A 51 -21.38 -1.13 1.03
C GLY A 51 -21.57 -2.61 1.31
N LYS A 52 -22.75 -3.12 1.01
CA LYS A 52 -23.08 -4.54 1.18
C LYS A 52 -22.80 -5.30 -0.11
N GLY A 53 -22.18 -6.47 0.02
CA GLY A 53 -22.04 -7.41 -1.10
C GLY A 53 -23.28 -8.25 -1.36
N THR A 54 -23.19 -9.11 -2.38
CA THR A 54 -24.26 -10.04 -2.75
C THR A 54 -24.63 -11.01 -1.62
N ASN A 55 -23.71 -11.25 -0.70
CA ASN A 55 -23.89 -12.05 0.52
C ASN A 55 -24.37 -11.24 1.74
N GLY A 56 -24.71 -9.95 1.56
CA GLY A 56 -25.17 -9.04 2.61
C GLY A 56 -24.09 -8.52 3.57
N LYS A 57 -22.84 -8.99 3.46
CA LYS A 57 -21.72 -8.54 4.32
C LYS A 57 -21.15 -7.21 3.84
N GLU A 58 -20.63 -6.42 4.78
CA GLU A 58 -19.91 -5.19 4.45
C GLU A 58 -18.62 -5.50 3.67
N GLN A 59 -18.38 -4.73 2.61
CA GLN A 59 -17.20 -4.81 1.77
C GLN A 59 -16.84 -3.44 1.21
N ALA A 60 -15.63 -3.33 0.67
CA ALA A 60 -15.16 -2.15 -0.04
C ALA A 60 -15.72 -2.13 -1.48
N LEU A 61 -16.37 -1.02 -1.82
CA LEU A 61 -16.88 -0.69 -3.15
C LEU A 61 -16.10 0.50 -3.73
N HIS A 62 -16.15 0.68 -5.06
CA HIS A 62 -15.57 1.83 -5.76
C HIS A 62 -14.11 2.11 -5.38
N VAL A 63 -13.31 1.04 -5.27
CA VAL A 63 -11.95 1.07 -4.73
C VAL A 63 -11.01 1.72 -5.73
N LYS A 64 -10.33 2.80 -5.31
CA LYS A 64 -9.35 3.53 -6.11
C LYS A 64 -7.99 3.56 -5.40
N SER A 65 -6.94 3.26 -6.14
CA SER A 65 -5.57 3.44 -5.73
C SER A 65 -5.23 4.92 -5.61
N ILE A 66 -4.85 5.37 -4.40
CA ILE A 66 -4.35 6.73 -4.16
C ILE A 66 -2.82 6.74 -4.25
N LEU A 67 -2.17 5.79 -3.57
CA LEU A 67 -0.72 5.73 -3.52
C LEU A 67 -0.21 4.30 -3.54
N THR A 68 0.60 4.00 -4.56
CA THR A 68 1.25 2.69 -4.73
C THR A 68 2.71 2.74 -4.33
N CYS A 69 3.27 1.59 -3.91
CA CYS A 69 4.72 1.44 -3.72
C CYS A 69 5.52 1.79 -4.98
N LYS A 70 4.97 1.59 -6.18
CA LYS A 70 5.61 1.96 -7.44
C LYS A 70 5.76 3.47 -7.58
N MET A 71 4.73 4.23 -7.21
CA MET A 71 4.77 5.70 -7.21
C MET A 71 5.80 6.22 -6.22
N VAL A 72 5.83 5.67 -5.00
CA VAL A 72 6.82 6.05 -3.98
C VAL A 72 8.24 5.73 -4.44
N LYS A 73 8.49 4.52 -4.97
CA LYS A 73 9.79 4.13 -5.53
C LYS A 73 10.26 5.05 -6.66
N LYS A 74 9.34 5.43 -7.56
CA LYS A 74 9.63 6.36 -8.66
C LYS A 74 10.02 7.73 -8.12
N LEU A 75 9.24 8.27 -7.19
CA LEU A 75 9.52 9.57 -6.58
C LEU A 75 10.87 9.61 -5.84
N LEU A 76 11.21 8.53 -5.12
CA LEU A 76 12.52 8.41 -4.47
C LEU A 76 13.65 8.35 -5.48
N LYS A 77 13.49 7.59 -6.56
CA LYS A 77 14.45 7.52 -7.66
C LYS A 77 14.69 8.88 -8.30
N ASP A 78 13.62 9.64 -8.56
CA ASP A 78 13.70 10.99 -9.12
C ASP A 78 14.44 11.96 -8.19
N LYS A 79 14.42 11.70 -6.87
CA LYS A 79 15.21 12.42 -5.84
C LYS A 79 16.64 11.89 -5.66
N GLY A 80 17.11 10.96 -6.51
CA GLY A 80 18.44 10.35 -6.38
C GLY A 80 18.55 9.28 -5.30
N ASN A 81 17.42 8.82 -4.74
CA ASN A 81 17.38 7.78 -3.72
C ASN A 81 16.94 6.44 -4.31
N HIS A 82 17.41 5.34 -3.74
CA HIS A 82 16.93 4.00 -4.02
C HIS A 82 16.64 3.26 -2.71
N ILE A 83 15.87 2.17 -2.79
CA ILE A 83 15.43 1.46 -1.58
C ILE A 83 15.77 -0.02 -1.64
N LYS A 84 16.15 -0.58 -0.48
CA LYS A 84 16.19 -2.03 -0.24
C LYS A 84 15.06 -2.42 0.72
N THR A 85 14.62 -3.66 0.61
CA THR A 85 13.57 -4.21 1.47
C THR A 85 14.16 -5.29 2.36
N ILE A 86 13.91 -5.18 3.66
CA ILE A 86 14.24 -6.21 4.65
C ILE A 86 12.96 -6.70 5.34
N LYS A 87 13.07 -7.76 6.13
CA LYS A 87 12.02 -8.17 7.06
C LYS A 87 12.54 -8.00 8.48
N ASP A 88 11.71 -7.47 9.36
CA ASP A 88 12.02 -7.45 10.79
C ASP A 88 11.87 -8.85 11.42
N GLN A 89 12.16 -8.96 12.72
CA GLN A 89 12.03 -10.20 13.49
C GLN A 89 10.62 -10.81 13.50
N TYR A 90 9.59 -10.02 13.18
CA TYR A 90 8.19 -10.45 13.07
C TYR A 90 7.77 -10.72 11.61
N GLY A 91 8.71 -10.67 10.67
CA GLY A 91 8.45 -10.88 9.25
C GLY A 91 7.82 -9.68 8.54
N LYS A 92 7.64 -8.53 9.19
CA LYS A 92 7.07 -7.33 8.56
C LYS A 92 8.10 -6.68 7.66
N ARG A 93 7.62 -6.23 6.50
CA ARG A 93 8.44 -5.54 5.51
C ARG A 93 8.93 -4.20 6.06
N LYS A 94 10.23 -3.93 5.91
CA LYS A 94 10.85 -2.63 6.20
C LYS A 94 11.62 -2.14 4.99
N TYR A 95 11.77 -0.82 4.89
CA TYR A 95 12.38 -0.13 3.78
C TYR A 95 13.61 0.63 4.24
N ILE A 96 14.76 0.30 3.67
CA ILE A 96 16.02 1.03 3.88
C ILE A 96 16.22 1.92 2.66
N VAL A 97 16.41 3.21 2.89
CA VAL A 97 16.65 4.20 1.83
C VAL A 97 18.14 4.48 1.74
N PHE A 98 18.65 4.56 0.51
CA PHE A 98 20.02 4.92 0.18
C PHE A 98 20.02 6.08 -0.81
N ASN A 99 20.97 6.99 -0.69
CA ASN A 99 21.18 8.04 -1.68
C ASN A 99 21.99 7.52 -2.90
N SER A 100 22.37 8.43 -3.80
CA SER A 100 23.18 8.12 -5.00
C SER A 100 24.55 7.53 -4.67
N ASP A 101 25.10 7.88 -3.52
CA ASP A 101 26.42 7.44 -3.05
C ASP A 101 26.34 6.13 -2.25
N ASN A 102 25.19 5.46 -2.27
CA ASN A 102 24.88 4.26 -1.46
C ASN A 102 25.00 4.48 0.05
N ILE A 103 24.86 5.73 0.53
CA ILE A 103 24.83 6.05 1.95
C ILE A 103 23.41 5.87 2.47
N MET A 104 23.27 5.07 3.52
CA MET A 104 21.99 4.80 4.20
C MET A 104 21.42 6.09 4.79
N GLN A 105 20.15 6.37 4.49
CA GLN A 105 19.40 7.55 4.97
C GLN A 105 18.42 7.18 6.11
N THR A 106 18.27 5.88 6.39
CA THR A 106 17.48 5.33 7.49
C THR A 106 18.40 4.76 8.56
N ASP A 107 17.86 4.32 9.69
CA ASP A 107 18.57 3.42 10.59
C ASP A 107 18.62 1.99 10.02
N GLU A 108 19.32 1.11 10.75
CA GLU A 108 19.45 -0.32 10.40
C GLU A 108 18.13 -1.10 10.51
N CYS A 109 17.18 -0.60 11.32
CA CYS A 109 15.86 -1.19 11.49
C CYS A 109 14.95 -0.94 10.27
N GLY A 110 15.24 0.12 9.51
CA GLY A 110 14.47 0.56 8.35
C GLY A 110 13.10 1.13 8.73
N MET A 111 12.43 1.67 7.71
CA MET A 111 11.14 2.35 7.85
C MET A 111 9.97 1.43 7.49
N SER A 112 8.83 1.61 8.14
CA SER A 112 7.53 1.15 7.65
C SER A 112 7.16 1.85 6.34
N PHE A 113 6.17 1.32 5.61
CA PHE A 113 5.70 1.99 4.39
C PHE A 113 5.18 3.40 4.68
N LYS A 114 4.48 3.62 5.80
CA LYS A 114 3.96 4.94 6.19
C LYS A 114 5.09 5.95 6.42
N GLU A 115 6.17 5.54 7.08
CA GLU A 115 7.35 6.38 7.30
C GLU A 115 8.09 6.65 5.99
N LEU A 116 8.20 5.65 5.10
CA LEU A 116 8.79 5.84 3.77
C LEU A 116 8.03 6.87 2.94
N VAL A 117 6.70 6.82 2.99
CA VAL A 117 5.82 7.77 2.32
C VAL A 117 6.04 9.19 2.85
N ALA A 118 6.14 9.34 4.18
CA ALA A 118 6.46 10.61 4.82
C ALA A 118 7.86 11.12 4.43
N TYR A 119 8.87 10.24 4.42
CA TYR A 119 10.23 10.54 3.94
C TYR A 119 10.23 11.00 2.48
N ALA A 120 9.40 10.38 1.63
CA ALA A 120 9.22 10.80 0.24
C ALA A 120 8.56 12.18 0.10
N GLY A 121 8.08 12.79 1.18
CA GLY A 121 7.41 14.10 1.21
C GLY A 121 5.94 14.02 0.82
N ILE A 122 5.33 12.84 0.91
CA ILE A 122 3.91 12.64 0.62
C ILE A 122 3.16 12.65 1.96
N ILE A 123 2.26 13.61 2.14
CA ILE A 123 1.39 13.72 3.33
C ILE A 123 -0.01 13.26 2.91
N ILE A 124 -0.63 12.35 3.68
CA ILE A 124 -1.85 11.62 3.29
C ILE A 124 -2.91 11.64 4.38
#